data_AF-A0A8T7LYM3-F1
#
_entry.id   AF-A0A8T7LYM3-F1
#
_cell.length_a   1.000
_cell.length_b   1.000
_cell.length_c   1.000
_cell.angle_alpha   90.00
_cell.angle_beta   90.00
_cell.angle_gamma   90.00
#
_symmetry.space_group_name_H-M   'P 1'
#
loop_
_entity.id
_entity.type
_entity.pdbx_description
1 polymer ?
#
loop_
_entity_poly.entity_id
_entity_poly.type
_entity_poly.pdbx_seq_one_letter_code
_entity_poly.pdbx_strand_id
1 'polypeptide(L)'
;MPISRKLQYADRVALQQADQAIRKDVLRALVEIITNSNDSYSRLEDKGVQVSGEIIIDVWRKHKNSVIRVRDFAEGMDDRHMDRVVGTYGEATSGLKEDLHVRGMWGRGLKDAIFGLGYGYVNSIRDNILYRSSLLLKDGVPTFELDEPIPATDELRTKYSIPEGNGTVIEIVISREDVKMPRFENLRNYLQRHFELRTIMADQERLIILRNLAGADKVRDEYVLSYKPPKGEMVLDERFEIEGFPASARLQLLRSNLQLSTRGEEGDYADAGLLVISRGTVIALTMLKFENDPYASFFYGSLECDYLHDLLKNDEPVLTATRDGINWSLPFAKALKQAVEERLEPLVQVERVRALQDEQIKLDKQLRRKLDKTIRELNVIASTELSDRRAASDGKPEPPPSGLEFAPVRYYVQTGQQASLTLRAHLSAKIHDGATVFAVSDNPEVDVLTPKVRIEASKDHPQIGIAKIQVEGKQVGNEATITAYLGDQKAQAMVQVRSRKEEVDESPARKHHGLFNDIRFDDRMDPRQRVYLDRVNSTIVIATAAPSVKRYLDGQHRLDTSAQGQVLLAELITEAVCREIARQGVESGKFLAPEGSEADAIQSHFIRLQNRYAHLIHDVIVTKE
;
A
#
# COMPACT_ATOMS: atom_id res chain seq x y z
N MET A 1 -29.41 18.74 -54.91
CA MET A 1 -28.33 19.16 -53.99
C MET A 1 -28.13 18.06 -52.95
N PRO A 2 -26.90 17.64 -52.63
CA PRO A 2 -26.68 16.73 -51.52
C PRO A 2 -27.05 17.44 -50.21
N ILE A 3 -27.95 16.82 -49.44
CA ILE A 3 -28.36 17.31 -48.12
C ILE A 3 -27.25 16.93 -47.14
N SER A 4 -26.43 17.92 -46.75
CA SER A 4 -25.52 17.79 -45.62
C SER A 4 -26.26 18.27 -44.37
N ARG A 5 -26.40 17.39 -43.37
CA ARG A 5 -26.92 17.74 -42.04
C ARG A 5 -25.94 17.28 -40.97
N LYS A 6 -25.75 18.07 -39.92
CA LYS A 6 -25.02 17.65 -38.72
C LYS A 6 -25.77 16.46 -38.11
N LEU A 7 -25.08 15.37 -37.84
CA LEU A 7 -25.68 14.23 -37.11
C LEU A 7 -26.12 14.74 -35.73
N GLN A 8 -27.38 14.52 -35.38
CA GLN A 8 -27.90 14.87 -34.05
C GLN A 8 -27.36 13.84 -33.05
N TYR A 9 -26.80 14.34 -31.95
CA TYR A 9 -26.34 13.51 -30.84
C TYR A 9 -27.56 12.86 -30.19
N ALA A 10 -27.65 11.54 -30.21
CA ALA A 10 -28.75 10.84 -29.57
C ALA A 10 -28.52 10.78 -28.05
N ASP A 11 -29.56 11.05 -27.25
CA ASP A 11 -29.51 11.04 -25.77
C ASP A 11 -28.95 9.73 -25.17
N ARG A 12 -29.11 8.62 -25.90
CA ARG A 12 -28.54 7.30 -25.54
C ARG A 12 -27.00 7.28 -25.53
N VAL A 13 -26.35 8.12 -26.33
CA VAL A 13 -24.88 8.18 -26.42
C VAL A 13 -24.29 8.80 -25.15
N ALA A 14 -24.93 9.81 -24.57
CA ALA A 14 -24.48 10.44 -23.32
C ALA A 14 -24.49 9.44 -22.15
N LEU A 15 -25.52 8.60 -22.05
CA LEU A 15 -25.57 7.55 -21.02
C LEU A 15 -24.55 6.44 -21.26
N GLN A 16 -24.32 6.06 -22.51
CA GLN A 16 -23.27 5.09 -22.84
C GLN A 16 -21.88 5.62 -22.52
N GLN A 17 -21.63 6.90 -22.77
CA GLN A 17 -20.37 7.57 -22.42
C GLN A 17 -20.17 7.61 -20.90
N ALA A 18 -21.19 8.03 -20.15
CA ALA A 18 -21.14 8.03 -18.68
C ALA A 18 -20.90 6.62 -18.10
N ASP A 19 -21.55 5.60 -18.66
CA ASP A 19 -21.38 4.20 -18.24
C ASP A 19 -19.97 3.68 -18.56
N GLN A 20 -19.42 3.99 -19.74
CA GLN A 20 -18.05 3.60 -20.12
C GLN A 20 -16.97 4.33 -19.31
N ALA A 21 -17.21 5.59 -18.96
CA ALA A 21 -16.34 6.43 -18.16
C ALA A 21 -16.26 5.93 -16.71
N ILE A 22 -17.40 5.87 -16.03
CA ILE A 22 -17.48 5.54 -14.61
C ILE A 22 -17.40 4.04 -14.36
N ARG A 23 -17.79 3.20 -15.33
CA ARG A 23 -17.77 1.73 -15.23
C ARG A 23 -18.43 1.21 -13.94
N LYS A 24 -19.50 1.88 -13.51
CA LYS A 24 -20.27 1.53 -12.30
C LYS A 24 -19.42 1.58 -11.01
N ASP A 25 -18.33 2.35 -11.02
CA ASP A 25 -17.41 2.50 -9.91
C ASP A 25 -17.56 3.85 -9.22
N VAL A 26 -17.97 3.79 -7.96
CA VAL A 26 -18.13 4.97 -7.10
C VAL A 26 -16.80 5.71 -6.91
N LEU A 27 -15.67 5.02 -6.85
CA LEU A 27 -14.36 5.64 -6.64
C LEU A 27 -13.99 6.52 -7.83
N ARG A 28 -14.27 6.06 -9.05
CA ARG A 28 -14.04 6.84 -10.28
C ARG A 28 -14.83 8.14 -10.30
N ALA A 29 -16.09 8.11 -9.87
CA ALA A 29 -16.89 9.33 -9.75
C ALA A 29 -16.34 10.29 -8.69
N LEU A 30 -15.95 9.77 -7.52
CA LEU A 30 -15.37 10.58 -6.44
C LEU A 30 -14.04 11.23 -6.85
N VAL A 31 -13.18 10.51 -7.58
CA VAL A 31 -11.93 11.05 -8.12
C VAL A 31 -12.19 12.30 -8.95
N GLU A 32 -13.17 12.28 -9.86
CA GLU A 32 -13.50 13.45 -10.68
C GLU A 32 -14.05 14.62 -9.86
N ILE A 33 -14.85 14.35 -8.83
CA ILE A 33 -15.45 15.43 -8.03
C ILE A 33 -14.42 16.08 -7.09
N ILE A 34 -13.57 15.28 -6.44
CA ILE A 34 -12.49 15.77 -5.57
C ILE A 34 -11.51 16.63 -6.37
N THR A 35 -11.21 16.22 -7.60
CA THR A 35 -10.27 16.93 -8.45
C THR A 35 -10.85 18.22 -9.01
N ASN A 36 -12.13 18.25 -9.40
CA ASN A 36 -12.83 19.50 -9.71
C ASN A 36 -12.81 20.49 -8.53
N SER A 37 -12.95 19.99 -7.31
CA SER A 37 -12.86 20.79 -6.08
C SER A 37 -11.44 21.36 -5.92
N ASN A 38 -10.40 20.53 -6.10
CA ASN A 38 -9.01 20.96 -6.08
C ASN A 38 -8.70 22.02 -7.15
N ASP A 39 -9.22 21.87 -8.38
CA ASP A 39 -8.99 22.82 -9.46
C ASP A 39 -9.63 24.18 -9.14
N SER A 40 -10.79 24.18 -8.45
CA SER A 40 -11.45 25.37 -7.95
C SER A 40 -10.59 26.12 -6.92
N TYR A 41 -9.97 25.41 -5.99
CA TYR A 41 -9.01 25.99 -5.06
C TYR A 41 -7.75 26.50 -5.77
N SER A 42 -7.20 25.72 -6.70
CA SER A 42 -5.99 26.08 -7.46
C SER A 42 -6.18 27.40 -8.23
N ARG A 43 -7.36 27.62 -8.83
CA ARG A 43 -7.69 28.90 -9.50
C ARG A 43 -7.75 30.10 -8.55
N LEU A 44 -8.11 29.90 -7.29
CA LEU A 44 -8.10 30.94 -6.28
C LEU A 44 -6.67 31.23 -5.81
N GLU A 45 -5.86 30.19 -5.61
CA GLU A 45 -4.45 30.30 -5.24
C GLU A 45 -3.61 30.99 -6.31
N ASP A 46 -3.86 30.69 -7.60
CA ASP A 46 -3.26 31.39 -8.75
C ASP A 46 -3.53 32.90 -8.72
N LYS A 47 -4.68 33.30 -8.18
CA LYS A 47 -5.09 34.69 -7.99
C LYS A 47 -4.55 35.30 -6.68
N GLY A 48 -3.77 34.55 -5.91
CA GLY A 48 -3.24 34.94 -4.60
C GLY A 48 -4.30 35.03 -3.50
N VAL A 49 -5.46 34.38 -3.69
CA VAL A 49 -6.53 34.34 -2.68
C VAL A 49 -6.19 33.24 -1.68
N GLN A 50 -6.26 33.57 -0.39
CA GLN A 50 -6.12 32.58 0.67
C GLN A 50 -7.35 31.67 0.69
N VAL A 51 -7.11 30.35 0.69
CA VAL A 51 -8.15 29.33 0.66
C VAL A 51 -8.08 28.43 1.89
N SER A 52 -9.18 27.74 2.21
CA SER A 52 -9.19 26.70 3.24
C SER A 52 -8.63 25.37 2.75
N GLY A 53 -8.71 25.09 1.44
CA GLY A 53 -8.36 23.81 0.86
C GLY A 53 -9.23 22.65 1.32
N GLU A 54 -10.34 22.91 2.02
CA GLU A 54 -11.17 21.90 2.66
C GLU A 54 -12.12 21.24 1.66
N ILE A 55 -12.09 19.91 1.57
CA ILE A 55 -12.97 19.10 0.73
C ILE A 55 -13.60 18.02 1.60
N ILE A 56 -14.92 18.07 1.79
CA ILE A 56 -15.64 17.12 2.65
C ILE A 56 -16.45 16.16 1.78
N ILE A 57 -16.28 14.88 2.03
CA ILE A 57 -16.94 13.76 1.35
C ILE A 57 -17.85 13.07 2.35
N ASP A 58 -19.15 13.34 2.27
CA ASP A 58 -20.16 12.71 3.10
C ASP A 58 -20.75 11.48 2.40
N VAL A 59 -20.73 10.34 3.08
CA VAL A 59 -21.24 9.06 2.59
C VAL A 59 -22.39 8.60 3.44
N TRP A 60 -23.60 8.57 2.86
CA TRP A 60 -24.79 8.00 3.48
C TRP A 60 -25.21 6.71 2.78
N ARG A 61 -24.72 5.58 3.30
CA ARG A 61 -24.99 4.26 2.75
C ARG A 61 -26.39 3.76 3.15
N LYS A 62 -27.20 3.42 2.16
CA LYS A 62 -28.56 2.87 2.30
C LYS A 62 -28.68 1.54 1.55
N HIS A 63 -29.77 0.82 1.80
CA HIS A 63 -30.10 -0.39 1.03
C HIS A 63 -30.36 -0.09 -0.45
N LYS A 64 -31.05 1.02 -0.75
CA LYS A 64 -31.22 1.60 -2.08
C LYS A 64 -30.99 3.11 -2.00
N ASN A 65 -30.59 3.74 -3.10
CA ASN A 65 -30.42 5.19 -3.19
C ASN A 65 -29.44 5.72 -2.13
N SER A 66 -28.28 5.05 -2.01
CA SER A 66 -27.17 5.59 -1.21
C SER A 66 -26.80 6.97 -1.72
N VAL A 67 -26.41 7.87 -0.83
CA VAL A 67 -26.12 9.27 -1.18
C VAL A 67 -24.65 9.55 -0.92
N ILE A 68 -24.02 10.23 -1.86
CA ILE A 68 -22.68 10.80 -1.72
C ILE A 68 -22.84 12.31 -1.86
N ARG A 69 -22.24 13.07 -0.97
CA ARG A 69 -22.08 14.52 -1.12
C ARG A 69 -20.61 14.86 -1.07
N VAL A 70 -20.14 15.67 -2.01
CA VAL A 70 -18.82 16.28 -1.94
C VAL A 70 -19.02 17.78 -1.91
N ARG A 71 -18.38 18.44 -0.96
CA ARG A 71 -18.46 19.89 -0.79
C ARG A 71 -17.09 20.53 -0.65
N ASP A 72 -16.97 21.68 -1.26
CA ASP A 72 -15.83 22.58 -1.16
C ASP A 72 -16.29 23.99 -0.75
N PHE A 73 -15.32 24.83 -0.39
CA PHE A 73 -15.48 26.23 -0.01
C PHE A 73 -14.65 27.13 -0.93
N ALA A 74 -14.56 26.76 -2.20
CA ALA A 74 -13.78 27.47 -3.20
C ALA A 74 -14.62 28.57 -3.87
N GLU A 75 -14.47 28.79 -5.18
CA GLU A 75 -14.98 30.00 -5.83
C GLU A 75 -16.51 30.04 -6.00
N GLY A 76 -17.17 28.88 -6.04
CA GLY A 76 -18.58 28.73 -6.39
C GLY A 76 -18.90 29.02 -7.86
N MET A 77 -20.14 28.77 -8.28
CA MET A 77 -20.60 28.96 -9.66
C MET A 77 -21.90 29.78 -9.68
N ASP A 78 -22.01 30.66 -10.67
CA ASP A 78 -23.27 31.32 -11.03
C ASP A 78 -24.04 30.49 -12.07
N ASP A 79 -25.24 30.94 -12.45
CA ASP A 79 -26.15 30.31 -13.41
C ASP A 79 -25.51 30.14 -14.80
N ARG A 80 -24.87 31.19 -15.31
CA ARG A 80 -24.19 31.18 -16.62
C ARG A 80 -23.03 30.20 -16.62
N HIS A 81 -22.23 30.20 -15.55
CA HIS A 81 -21.12 29.28 -15.39
C HIS A 81 -21.64 27.84 -15.31
N MET A 82 -22.68 27.60 -14.51
CA MET A 82 -23.28 26.28 -14.31
C MET A 82 -23.89 25.73 -15.61
N ASP A 83 -24.63 26.52 -16.37
CA ASP A 83 -25.16 26.11 -17.68
C ASP A 83 -24.03 25.74 -18.66
N ARG A 84 -22.96 26.53 -18.68
CA ARG A 84 -21.81 26.33 -19.56
C ARG A 84 -20.98 25.08 -19.20
N VAL A 85 -20.76 24.79 -17.92
CA VAL A 85 -19.89 23.68 -17.49
C VAL A 85 -20.66 22.40 -17.20
N VAL A 86 -21.91 22.51 -16.80
CA VAL A 86 -22.79 21.37 -16.48
C VAL A 86 -23.78 21.11 -17.62
N GLY A 87 -24.45 22.12 -18.16
CA GLY A 87 -25.54 21.96 -19.15
C GLY A 87 -25.12 21.42 -20.53
N THR A 88 -23.95 21.77 -21.07
CA THR A 88 -23.58 21.45 -22.47
C THR A 88 -22.73 20.17 -22.63
N TYR A 89 -23.26 19.11 -23.24
CA TYR A 89 -22.52 17.87 -23.56
C TYR A 89 -21.78 17.99 -24.90
N GLY A 90 -20.47 17.69 -24.93
CA GLY A 90 -19.74 17.44 -26.17
C GLY A 90 -19.36 18.66 -27.02
N GLU A 91 -19.64 19.89 -26.57
CA GLU A 91 -19.00 21.08 -27.14
C GLU A 91 -17.71 21.36 -26.36
N ALA A 92 -16.59 21.55 -27.07
CA ALA A 92 -15.40 22.12 -26.47
C ALA A 92 -15.75 23.55 -26.07
N THR A 93 -16.26 23.73 -24.86
CA THR A 93 -16.73 25.03 -24.41
C THR A 93 -15.54 25.97 -24.45
N SER A 94 -15.59 26.98 -25.31
CA SER A 94 -14.45 27.86 -25.64
C SER A 94 -13.80 28.49 -24.40
N GLY A 95 -14.54 28.68 -23.30
CA GLY A 95 -14.00 29.11 -22.01
C GLY A 95 -13.13 28.07 -21.28
N LEU A 96 -13.35 26.76 -21.48
CA LEU A 96 -12.51 25.69 -20.92
C LEU A 96 -11.13 25.63 -21.58
N LYS A 97 -10.97 26.14 -22.82
CA LYS A 97 -9.67 26.24 -23.49
C LYS A 97 -8.82 27.40 -22.94
N GLU A 98 -9.45 28.43 -22.38
CA GLU A 98 -8.78 29.60 -21.80
C GLU A 98 -8.32 29.38 -20.34
N ASP A 99 -9.05 28.56 -19.58
CA ASP A 99 -8.67 28.22 -18.21
C ASP A 99 -7.39 27.36 -18.17
N LEU A 100 -6.48 27.71 -17.26
CA LEU A 100 -5.14 27.12 -17.14
C LEU A 100 -5.15 25.68 -16.60
N HIS A 101 -6.24 25.28 -15.92
CA HIS A 101 -6.32 24.11 -15.05
C HIS A 101 -7.45 23.12 -15.42
N VAL A 102 -7.95 23.09 -16.66
CA VAL A 102 -9.17 22.33 -16.97
C VAL A 102 -8.94 20.83 -17.13
N ARG A 103 -9.13 20.09 -16.03
CA ARG A 103 -9.25 18.63 -16.00
C ARG A 103 -10.38 18.07 -16.86
N GLY A 104 -11.42 18.86 -17.15
CA GLY A 104 -12.51 18.47 -18.06
C GLY A 104 -12.06 18.04 -19.46
N MET A 105 -10.86 18.44 -19.89
CA MET A 105 -10.22 17.96 -21.13
C MET A 105 -9.55 16.58 -20.95
N TRP A 106 -9.06 16.29 -19.75
CA TRP A 106 -8.20 15.14 -19.42
C TRP A 106 -8.96 13.86 -19.00
N GLY A 107 -10.24 13.97 -18.67
CA GLY A 107 -10.92 12.90 -17.95
C GLY A 107 -12.44 12.91 -18.08
N ARG A 108 -13.10 12.22 -17.16
CA ARG A 108 -14.55 12.00 -17.16
C ARG A 108 -15.21 13.22 -16.54
N GLY A 109 -16.25 13.75 -17.18
CA GLY A 109 -16.90 14.98 -16.71
C GLY A 109 -17.71 14.77 -15.43
N LEU A 110 -18.02 15.85 -14.73
CA LEU A 110 -18.99 15.86 -13.62
C LEU A 110 -20.30 15.13 -13.99
N LYS A 111 -20.73 15.28 -15.24
CA LYS A 111 -21.91 14.60 -15.78
C LYS A 111 -21.76 13.10 -15.88
N ASP A 112 -20.59 12.62 -16.30
CA ASP A 112 -20.29 11.20 -16.35
C ASP A 112 -20.37 10.62 -14.93
N ALA A 113 -19.77 11.31 -13.95
CA ALA A 113 -19.81 10.93 -12.53
C ALA A 113 -21.24 10.81 -12.00
N ILE A 114 -22.12 11.78 -12.31
CA ILE A 114 -23.51 11.77 -11.85
C ILE A 114 -24.33 10.70 -12.57
N PHE A 115 -24.41 10.73 -13.90
CA PHE A 115 -25.24 9.79 -14.68
C PHE A 115 -24.72 8.35 -14.66
N GLY A 116 -23.42 8.17 -14.47
CA GLY A 116 -22.78 6.86 -14.31
C GLY A 116 -23.22 6.14 -13.03
N LEU A 117 -23.65 6.88 -12.00
CA LEU A 117 -24.11 6.33 -10.72
C LEU A 117 -25.63 6.43 -10.51
N GLY A 118 -26.29 7.38 -11.17
CA GLY A 118 -27.72 7.61 -11.05
C GLY A 118 -28.11 9.01 -11.48
N TYR A 119 -28.50 9.83 -10.51
CA TYR A 119 -28.87 11.24 -10.71
C TYR A 119 -28.30 12.09 -9.58
N GLY A 120 -28.29 13.40 -9.76
CA GLY A 120 -27.64 14.28 -8.80
C GLY A 120 -28.00 15.74 -8.93
N TYR A 121 -27.44 16.52 -8.01
CA TYR A 121 -27.69 17.95 -7.86
C TYR A 121 -26.37 18.67 -7.68
N VAL A 122 -26.25 19.84 -8.31
CA VAL A 122 -25.15 20.77 -8.09
C VAL A 122 -25.73 22.00 -7.43
N ASN A 123 -25.32 22.27 -6.19
CA ASN A 123 -25.76 23.44 -5.43
C ASN A 123 -24.53 24.29 -5.18
N SER A 124 -24.52 25.53 -5.63
CA SER A 124 -23.38 26.41 -5.42
C SER A 124 -23.81 27.74 -4.83
N ILE A 125 -23.09 28.19 -3.81
CA ILE A 125 -23.26 29.53 -3.25
C ILE A 125 -22.12 30.39 -3.76
N ARG A 126 -22.47 31.51 -4.38
CA ARG A 126 -21.53 32.53 -4.85
C ARG A 126 -22.10 33.90 -4.57
N ASP A 127 -21.33 34.75 -3.91
CA ASP A 127 -21.69 36.14 -3.61
C ASP A 127 -23.06 36.26 -2.90
N ASN A 128 -23.31 35.36 -1.93
CA ASN A 128 -24.56 35.22 -1.16
C ASN A 128 -25.81 34.83 -1.98
N ILE A 129 -25.64 34.33 -3.20
CA ILE A 129 -26.71 33.76 -4.02
C ILE A 129 -26.51 32.26 -4.14
N LEU A 130 -27.57 31.49 -3.98
CA LEU A 130 -27.63 30.06 -4.24
C LEU A 130 -28.06 29.82 -5.69
N TYR A 131 -27.22 29.08 -6.41
CA TYR A 131 -27.46 28.57 -7.75
C TYR A 131 -27.63 27.06 -7.68
N ARG A 132 -28.67 26.51 -8.30
CA ARG A 132 -28.93 25.07 -8.30
C ARG A 132 -29.17 24.54 -9.70
N SER A 133 -28.55 23.41 -10.00
CA SER A 133 -28.96 22.56 -11.11
C SER A 133 -29.23 21.13 -10.67
N SER A 134 -30.04 20.44 -11.46
CA SER A 134 -30.32 19.02 -11.31
C SER A 134 -29.99 18.27 -12.60
N LEU A 135 -29.45 17.06 -12.44
CA LEU A 135 -29.13 16.13 -13.52
C LEU A 135 -29.93 14.87 -13.29
N LEU A 136 -31.04 14.75 -14.01
CA LEU A 136 -32.10 13.77 -13.78
C LEU A 136 -32.27 12.85 -14.99
N LEU A 137 -32.90 11.70 -14.77
CA LEU A 137 -33.39 10.82 -15.84
C LEU A 137 -34.92 10.98 -15.94
N LYS A 138 -35.40 11.75 -16.92
CA LYS A 138 -36.83 11.89 -17.22
C LYS A 138 -37.17 10.97 -18.38
N ASP A 139 -38.01 9.95 -18.12
CA ASP A 139 -38.39 8.92 -19.11
C ASP A 139 -37.19 8.26 -19.82
N GLY A 140 -36.07 8.10 -19.10
CA GLY A 140 -34.82 7.53 -19.63
C GLY A 140 -33.94 8.51 -20.40
N VAL A 141 -34.29 9.79 -20.44
CA VAL A 141 -33.52 10.86 -21.08
C VAL A 141 -32.73 11.65 -20.02
N PRO A 142 -31.39 11.78 -20.16
CA PRO A 142 -30.57 12.68 -19.35
C PRO A 142 -31.04 14.12 -19.52
N THR A 143 -31.49 14.72 -18.42
CA THR A 143 -32.05 16.07 -18.40
C THR A 143 -31.24 16.92 -17.45
N PHE A 144 -30.86 18.12 -17.89
CA PHE A 144 -30.30 19.18 -17.07
C PHE A 144 -31.40 20.22 -16.82
N GLU A 145 -31.62 20.60 -15.56
CA GLU A 145 -32.51 21.68 -15.19
C GLU A 145 -31.77 22.67 -14.31
N LEU A 146 -31.95 23.96 -14.58
CA LEU A 146 -31.36 25.06 -13.82
C LEU A 146 -32.49 25.81 -13.11
N ASP A 147 -32.39 25.92 -11.78
CA ASP A 147 -33.34 26.65 -10.95
C ASP A 147 -33.07 28.17 -11.05
N GLU A 148 -34.09 28.99 -10.77
CA GLU A 148 -33.87 30.43 -10.59
C GLU A 148 -32.93 30.71 -9.41
N PRO A 149 -31.95 31.64 -9.54
CA PRO A 149 -31.07 32.00 -8.45
C PRO A 149 -31.85 32.61 -7.27
N ILE A 150 -31.58 32.15 -6.05
CA ILE A 150 -32.23 32.66 -4.83
C ILE A 150 -31.20 33.13 -3.80
N PRO A 151 -31.53 34.09 -2.93
CA PRO A 151 -30.63 34.48 -1.84
C PRO A 151 -30.26 33.29 -0.94
N ALA A 152 -28.97 33.17 -0.60
CA ALA A 152 -28.46 32.15 0.29
C ALA A 152 -28.74 32.52 1.76
N THR A 153 -29.97 32.25 2.22
CA THR A 153 -30.38 32.46 3.61
C THR A 153 -29.60 31.57 4.59
N ASP A 154 -29.58 31.94 5.87
CA ASP A 154 -28.93 31.13 6.92
C ASP A 154 -29.44 29.69 6.97
N GLU A 155 -30.74 29.48 6.70
CA GLU A 155 -31.34 28.16 6.58
C GLU A 155 -30.75 27.36 5.42
N LEU A 156 -30.59 27.97 4.24
CA LEU A 156 -29.99 27.34 3.07
C LEU A 156 -28.49 27.07 3.27
N ARG A 157 -27.77 28.03 3.86
CA ARG A 157 -26.35 27.87 4.24
C ARG A 157 -26.15 26.72 5.20
N THR A 158 -27.01 26.60 6.21
CA THR A 158 -27.02 25.46 7.13
C THR A 158 -27.33 24.15 6.41
N LYS A 159 -28.35 24.13 5.55
CA LYS A 159 -28.75 22.95 4.76
C LYS A 159 -27.61 22.40 3.89
N TYR A 160 -26.84 23.28 3.25
CA TYR A 160 -25.70 22.89 2.41
C TYR A 160 -24.38 22.83 3.17
N SER A 161 -24.39 23.13 4.47
CA SER A 161 -23.19 23.19 5.32
C SER A 161 -22.10 24.10 4.75
N ILE A 162 -22.50 25.24 4.19
CA ILE A 162 -21.61 26.33 3.75
C ILE A 162 -21.99 27.56 4.57
N PRO A 163 -21.55 27.63 5.85
CA PRO A 163 -22.00 28.67 6.77
C PRO A 163 -21.58 30.07 6.33
N GLU A 164 -20.44 30.19 5.68
CA GLU A 164 -19.87 31.46 5.23
C GLU A 164 -19.19 31.31 3.86
N GLY A 165 -18.99 32.43 3.19
CA GLY A 165 -18.28 32.47 1.91
C GLY A 165 -19.03 31.79 0.76
N ASN A 166 -18.24 31.42 -0.25
CA ASN A 166 -18.66 30.70 -1.44
C ASN A 166 -18.37 29.20 -1.29
N GLY A 167 -18.97 28.40 -2.17
CA GLY A 167 -18.68 26.97 -2.22
C GLY A 167 -19.64 26.22 -3.14
N THR A 168 -19.35 24.94 -3.34
CA THR A 168 -20.17 24.04 -4.14
C THR A 168 -20.41 22.74 -3.39
N VAL A 169 -21.64 22.22 -3.47
CA VAL A 169 -22.04 20.89 -2.99
C VAL A 169 -22.59 20.10 -4.17
N ILE A 170 -21.91 19.01 -4.49
CA ILE A 170 -22.36 18.01 -5.46
C ILE A 170 -22.97 16.85 -4.68
N GLU A 171 -24.25 16.60 -4.90
CA GLU A 171 -24.97 15.44 -4.34
C GLU A 171 -25.25 14.43 -5.45
N ILE A 172 -24.87 13.18 -5.22
CA ILE A 172 -25.18 12.05 -6.11
C ILE A 172 -26.03 11.04 -5.35
N VAL A 173 -27.18 10.72 -5.93
CA VAL A 173 -28.01 9.60 -5.48
C VAL A 173 -27.69 8.39 -6.35
N ILE A 174 -27.11 7.36 -5.73
CA ILE A 174 -26.79 6.09 -6.37
C ILE A 174 -28.09 5.29 -6.51
N SER A 175 -28.83 5.60 -7.58
CA SER A 175 -30.15 5.00 -7.87
C SER A 175 -30.07 3.77 -8.75
N ARG A 176 -28.91 3.51 -9.36
CA ARG A 176 -28.68 2.37 -10.24
C ARG A 176 -28.53 1.08 -9.44
N GLU A 177 -29.34 0.07 -9.77
CA GLU A 177 -29.31 -1.22 -9.06
C GLU A 177 -28.06 -2.05 -9.35
N ASP A 178 -27.37 -1.77 -10.47
CA ASP A 178 -26.14 -2.43 -10.88
C ASP A 178 -24.87 -1.79 -10.30
N VAL A 179 -25.00 -0.71 -9.52
CA VAL A 179 -23.90 -0.03 -8.82
C VAL A 179 -23.93 -0.39 -7.34
N LYS A 180 -22.81 -0.89 -6.81
CA LYS A 180 -22.68 -1.24 -5.39
C LYS A 180 -21.91 -0.16 -4.65
N MET A 181 -22.53 0.38 -3.59
CA MET A 181 -21.84 1.30 -2.69
C MET A 181 -20.76 0.56 -1.87
N PRO A 182 -19.47 0.93 -2.00
CA PRO A 182 -18.40 0.30 -1.22
C PRO A 182 -18.58 0.52 0.28
N ARG A 183 -17.90 -0.31 1.09
CA ARG A 183 -17.82 -0.10 2.54
C ARG A 183 -16.98 1.15 2.83
N PHE A 184 -17.26 1.81 3.95
CA PHE A 184 -16.55 3.02 4.36
C PHE A 184 -15.03 2.83 4.41
N GLU A 185 -14.55 1.75 5.03
CA GLU A 185 -13.11 1.40 5.08
C GLU A 185 -12.49 1.20 3.68
N ASN A 186 -13.26 0.66 2.74
CA ASN A 186 -12.76 0.49 1.37
C ASN A 186 -12.66 1.84 0.66
N LEU A 187 -13.64 2.75 0.85
CA LEU A 187 -13.55 4.11 0.31
C LEU A 187 -12.33 4.83 0.86
N ARG A 188 -12.10 4.75 2.17
CA ARG A 188 -10.93 5.32 2.84
C ARG A 188 -9.63 4.83 2.19
N ASN A 189 -9.40 3.51 2.19
CA ASN A 189 -8.18 2.91 1.66
C ASN A 189 -7.96 3.18 0.17
N TYR A 190 -9.00 3.08 -0.66
CA TYR A 190 -8.82 3.19 -2.11
C TYR A 190 -8.75 4.64 -2.59
N LEU A 191 -9.51 5.58 -2.00
CA LEU A 191 -9.41 7.00 -2.37
C LEU A 191 -8.02 7.57 -2.07
N GLN A 192 -7.48 7.28 -0.88
CA GLN A 192 -6.17 7.81 -0.48
C GLN A 192 -5.02 7.25 -1.34
N ARG A 193 -5.19 6.05 -1.94
CA ARG A 193 -4.16 5.38 -2.75
C ARG A 193 -4.33 5.57 -4.26
N HIS A 194 -5.49 6.05 -4.71
CA HIS A 194 -5.80 6.21 -6.13
C HIS A 194 -4.80 7.15 -6.80
N PHE A 195 -4.17 6.71 -7.89
CA PHE A 195 -3.05 7.43 -8.49
C PHE A 195 -3.38 8.89 -8.86
N GLU A 196 -4.58 9.15 -9.40
CA GLU A 196 -5.04 10.49 -9.79
C GLU A 196 -5.19 11.47 -8.61
N LEU A 197 -5.30 10.96 -7.39
CA LEU A 197 -5.48 11.78 -6.19
C LEU A 197 -4.19 11.93 -5.39
N ARG A 198 -3.10 11.23 -5.72
CA ARG A 198 -1.88 11.21 -4.88
C ARG A 198 -1.25 12.58 -4.68
N THR A 199 -1.21 13.41 -5.73
CA THR A 199 -0.66 14.77 -5.62
C THR A 199 -1.53 15.65 -4.73
N ILE A 200 -2.87 15.53 -4.84
CA ILE A 200 -3.83 16.27 -4.04
C ILE A 200 -3.81 15.79 -2.58
N MET A 201 -3.78 14.48 -2.35
CA MET A 201 -3.78 13.85 -1.02
C MET A 201 -2.44 14.01 -0.28
N ALA A 202 -1.36 14.36 -0.99
CA ALA A 202 -0.05 14.66 -0.41
C ALA A 202 0.15 16.16 -0.17
N ASP A 203 -0.73 17.01 -0.70
CA ASP A 203 -0.65 18.46 -0.53
C ASP A 203 -1.10 18.86 0.88
N GLN A 204 -0.25 19.64 1.57
CA GLN A 204 -0.54 20.12 2.92
C GLN A 204 -1.57 21.26 2.94
N GLU A 205 -1.78 21.92 1.79
CA GLU A 205 -2.80 22.96 1.61
C GLU A 205 -4.17 22.36 1.24
N ARG A 206 -4.34 21.04 1.30
CA ARG A 206 -5.60 20.34 1.07
C ARG A 206 -6.01 19.53 2.29
N LEU A 207 -7.20 19.83 2.82
CA LEU A 207 -7.81 19.07 3.93
C LEU A 207 -8.98 18.25 3.40
N ILE A 208 -8.73 16.97 3.13
CA ILE A 208 -9.74 16.07 2.56
C ILE A 208 -10.32 15.18 3.65
N ILE A 209 -11.61 15.31 3.91
CA ILE A 209 -12.30 14.65 5.02
C ILE A 209 -13.36 13.69 4.48
N LEU A 210 -13.28 12.42 4.86
CA LEU A 210 -14.29 11.40 4.54
C LEU A 210 -15.16 11.12 5.77
N ARG A 211 -16.48 11.28 5.64
CA ARG A 211 -17.46 11.11 6.73
C ARG A 211 -18.46 10.01 6.42
N ASN A 212 -18.65 9.12 7.38
CA ASN A 212 -19.71 8.11 7.36
C ASN A 212 -20.94 8.67 8.06
N LEU A 213 -22.06 8.76 7.37
CA LEU A 213 -23.29 9.30 7.94
C LEU A 213 -24.25 8.19 8.39
N ALA A 214 -24.80 8.33 9.60
CA ALA A 214 -25.86 7.48 10.15
C ALA A 214 -27.28 7.95 9.76
N GLY A 215 -27.40 9.18 9.27
CA GLY A 215 -28.63 9.82 8.80
C GLY A 215 -28.27 10.98 7.87
N ALA A 216 -29.22 11.83 7.49
CA ALA A 216 -28.96 12.91 6.53
C ALA A 216 -27.78 13.82 6.95
N ASP A 217 -27.66 14.13 8.24
CA ASP A 217 -26.65 15.09 8.76
C ASP A 217 -25.97 14.60 10.06
N LYS A 218 -26.10 13.30 10.40
CA LYS A 218 -25.50 12.73 11.61
C LYS A 218 -24.22 11.96 11.26
N VAL A 219 -23.08 12.57 11.54
CA VAL A 219 -21.76 11.93 11.39
C VAL A 219 -21.61 10.81 12.41
N ARG A 220 -21.26 9.62 11.91
CA ARG A 220 -20.93 8.44 12.71
C ARG A 220 -19.43 8.29 12.89
N ASP A 221 -18.71 8.36 11.77
CA ASP A 221 -17.26 8.20 11.70
C ASP A 221 -16.71 9.30 10.78
N GLU A 222 -15.52 9.81 11.08
CA GLU A 222 -14.81 10.81 10.28
C GLU A 222 -13.35 10.40 10.14
N TYR A 223 -12.76 10.63 8.97
CA TYR A 223 -11.35 10.33 8.71
C TYR A 223 -10.74 11.35 7.76
N VAL A 224 -9.55 11.85 8.08
CA VAL A 224 -8.78 12.72 7.19
C VAL A 224 -7.98 11.86 6.22
N LEU A 225 -8.28 11.96 4.93
CA LEU A 225 -7.56 11.25 3.89
C LEU A 225 -6.22 11.94 3.61
N SER A 226 -5.17 11.14 3.46
CA SER A 226 -3.85 11.62 3.08
C SER A 226 -3.05 10.53 2.37
N TYR A 227 -2.08 10.92 1.55
CA TYR A 227 -1.18 10.01 0.87
C TYR A 227 0.27 10.29 1.21
N LYS A 228 1.03 9.22 1.48
CA LYS A 228 2.49 9.26 1.56
C LYS A 228 3.08 8.28 0.56
N PRO A 229 3.98 8.72 -0.33
CA PRO A 229 4.64 7.81 -1.25
C PRO A 229 5.49 6.78 -0.49
N PRO A 230 5.80 5.62 -1.09
CA PRO A 230 6.71 4.63 -0.50
C PRO A 230 8.04 5.25 -0.08
N LYS A 231 8.73 4.66 0.90
CA LYS A 231 10.12 5.05 1.19
C LYS A 231 11.04 4.63 0.04
N GLY A 232 11.82 5.57 -0.48
CA GLY A 232 12.80 5.29 -1.54
C GLY A 232 13.91 6.33 -1.65
N GLU A 233 14.96 5.96 -2.35
CA GLU A 233 16.11 6.80 -2.69
C GLU A 233 15.96 7.36 -4.10
N MET A 234 16.20 8.66 -4.30
CA MET A 234 16.16 9.26 -5.63
C MET A 234 17.34 8.76 -6.47
N VAL A 235 17.03 8.06 -7.57
CA VAL A 235 18.03 7.48 -8.49
C VAL A 235 18.11 8.23 -9.81
N LEU A 236 17.11 9.05 -10.13
CA LEU A 236 17.09 9.89 -11.33
C LEU A 236 16.25 11.15 -11.07
N ASP A 237 16.75 12.32 -11.48
CA ASP A 237 16.00 13.57 -11.65
C ASP A 237 16.62 14.33 -12.82
N GLU A 238 15.98 14.27 -13.98
CA GLU A 238 16.52 14.84 -15.22
C GLU A 238 15.43 15.58 -15.99
N ARG A 239 15.81 16.72 -16.58
CA ARG A 239 15.04 17.39 -17.64
C ARG A 239 15.67 17.14 -18.99
N PHE A 240 14.86 16.81 -19.99
CA PHE A 240 15.33 16.51 -21.33
C PHE A 240 14.34 16.96 -22.41
N GLU A 241 14.89 17.25 -23.59
CA GLU A 241 14.10 17.61 -24.78
C GLU A 241 13.55 16.37 -25.48
N ILE A 242 12.37 16.50 -26.10
CA ILE A 242 11.75 15.44 -26.88
C ILE A 242 12.11 15.61 -28.36
N GLU A 243 12.84 14.65 -28.92
CA GLU A 243 13.29 14.70 -30.30
C GLU A 243 12.13 14.90 -31.28
N GLY A 244 12.26 15.89 -32.17
CA GLY A 244 11.25 16.21 -33.18
C GLY A 244 10.08 17.07 -32.70
N PHE A 245 10.08 17.50 -31.43
CA PHE A 245 9.01 18.32 -30.86
C PHE A 245 9.57 19.50 -30.05
N PRO A 246 8.87 20.65 -30.01
CA PRO A 246 9.26 21.80 -29.21
C PRO A 246 8.82 21.60 -27.75
N ALA A 247 9.29 20.53 -27.11
CA ALA A 247 8.80 20.09 -25.82
C ALA A 247 9.92 19.48 -24.99
N SER A 248 9.91 19.78 -23.69
CA SER A 248 10.76 19.12 -22.70
C SER A 248 9.92 18.30 -21.72
N ALA A 249 10.52 17.28 -21.11
CA ALA A 249 9.94 16.53 -20.01
C ALA A 249 10.91 16.49 -18.82
N ARG A 250 10.37 16.34 -17.60
CA ARG A 250 11.13 16.03 -16.40
C ARG A 250 10.79 14.62 -15.93
N LEU A 251 11.81 13.79 -15.72
CA LEU A 251 11.66 12.45 -15.17
C LEU A 251 12.32 12.39 -13.80
N GLN A 252 11.53 12.06 -12.79
CA GLN A 252 12.02 11.74 -11.45
C GLN A 252 11.74 10.27 -11.15
N LEU A 253 12.75 9.55 -10.68
CA LEU A 253 12.63 8.14 -10.31
C LEU A 253 13.25 7.90 -8.94
N LEU A 254 12.51 7.22 -8.08
CA LEU A 254 12.94 6.76 -6.78
C LEU A 254 12.94 5.24 -6.76
N ARG A 255 13.92 4.67 -6.04
CA ARG A 255 14.06 3.23 -5.81
C ARG A 255 13.67 2.89 -4.37
N SER A 256 12.69 2.02 -4.22
CA SER A 256 12.31 1.41 -2.95
C SER A 256 13.25 0.24 -2.59
N ASN A 257 13.46 0.01 -1.29
CA ASN A 257 14.15 -1.19 -0.80
C ASN A 257 13.26 -2.45 -0.79
N LEU A 258 11.95 -2.27 -0.98
CA LEU A 258 10.95 -3.33 -1.09
C LEU A 258 10.37 -3.34 -2.50
N GLN A 259 9.98 -4.52 -2.99
CA GLN A 259 9.15 -4.62 -4.19
C GLN A 259 7.80 -3.98 -3.91
N LEU A 260 7.40 -3.08 -4.81
CA LEU A 260 6.12 -2.38 -4.75
C LEU A 260 5.06 -3.14 -5.56
N SER A 261 3.79 -2.90 -5.23
CA SER A 261 2.69 -3.42 -6.02
C SER A 261 2.68 -2.79 -7.41
N THR A 262 2.52 -3.60 -8.44
CA THR A 262 2.44 -3.17 -9.84
C THR A 262 1.00 -2.94 -10.27
N ARG A 263 0.78 -2.27 -11.42
CA ARG A 263 -0.57 -2.11 -11.97
C ARG A 263 -1.22 -3.45 -12.34
N GLY A 264 -0.42 -4.46 -12.69
CA GLY A 264 -0.94 -5.81 -12.91
C GLY A 264 -1.55 -6.44 -11.65
N GLU A 265 -1.08 -6.04 -10.47
CA GLU A 265 -1.54 -6.57 -9.17
C GLU A 265 -2.68 -5.73 -8.56
N GLU A 266 -2.53 -4.39 -8.55
CA GLU A 266 -3.41 -3.47 -7.81
C GLU A 266 -4.04 -2.38 -8.70
N GLY A 267 -3.85 -2.42 -10.02
CA GLY A 267 -4.48 -1.50 -10.96
C GLY A 267 -4.17 -0.03 -10.68
N ASP A 268 -5.22 0.77 -10.46
CA ASP A 268 -5.14 2.22 -10.22
C ASP A 268 -4.62 2.57 -8.81
N TYR A 269 -4.34 1.56 -7.97
CA TYR A 269 -3.85 1.69 -6.59
C TYR A 269 -2.41 1.20 -6.41
N ALA A 270 -1.72 0.86 -7.50
CA ALA A 270 -0.36 0.33 -7.49
C ALA A 270 0.67 1.34 -7.00
N ASP A 271 1.59 0.92 -6.13
CA ASP A 271 2.61 1.80 -5.55
C ASP A 271 3.86 1.94 -6.44
N ALA A 272 4.12 0.97 -7.33
CA ALA A 272 5.10 1.09 -8.41
C ALA A 272 4.53 1.92 -9.56
N GLY A 273 5.40 2.59 -10.31
CA GLY A 273 4.98 3.32 -11.51
C GLY A 273 5.41 4.78 -11.57
N LEU A 274 5.39 5.32 -12.78
CA LEU A 274 5.50 6.74 -13.05
C LEU A 274 4.10 7.35 -13.08
N LEU A 275 3.88 8.36 -12.25
CA LEU A 275 2.77 9.29 -12.39
C LEU A 275 3.09 10.22 -13.56
N VAL A 276 2.30 10.16 -14.64
CA VAL A 276 2.42 11.13 -15.72
C VAL A 276 1.61 12.36 -15.36
N ILE A 277 2.28 13.51 -15.35
CA ILE A 277 1.76 14.78 -14.87
C ILE A 277 1.84 15.82 -15.99
N SER A 278 0.77 16.59 -16.17
CA SER A 278 0.72 17.69 -17.13
C SER A 278 -0.04 18.87 -16.52
N ARG A 279 0.62 20.04 -16.41
CA ARG A 279 0.12 21.23 -15.71
C ARG A 279 -0.52 20.91 -14.35
N GLY A 280 0.20 20.15 -13.53
CA GLY A 280 -0.25 19.72 -12.20
C GLY A 280 -1.30 18.59 -12.17
N THR A 281 -1.87 18.22 -13.32
CA THR A 281 -2.87 17.14 -13.40
C THR A 281 -2.18 15.78 -13.59
N VAL A 282 -2.47 14.82 -12.72
CA VAL A 282 -2.06 13.42 -12.91
C VAL A 282 -3.01 12.75 -13.89
N ILE A 283 -2.48 12.22 -15.00
CA ILE A 283 -3.28 11.71 -16.13
C ILE A 283 -3.09 10.23 -16.40
N ALA A 284 -2.00 9.63 -15.89
CA ALA A 284 -1.74 8.21 -16.02
C ALA A 284 -0.80 7.70 -14.93
N LEU A 285 -0.90 6.40 -14.64
CA LEU A 285 0.11 5.62 -13.93
C LEU A 285 0.64 4.56 -14.91
N THR A 286 1.95 4.47 -15.09
CA THR A 286 2.54 3.46 -16.00
C THR A 286 4.01 3.19 -15.71
N MET A 287 4.51 2.02 -16.13
CA MET A 287 5.94 1.73 -16.30
C MET A 287 6.32 1.50 -17.77
N LEU A 288 5.47 1.93 -18.71
CA LEU A 288 5.68 1.81 -20.16
C LEU A 288 5.94 0.34 -20.54
N LYS A 289 6.99 0.01 -21.31
CA LYS A 289 7.33 -1.39 -21.64
C LYS A 289 7.66 -2.26 -20.41
N PHE A 290 7.95 -1.66 -19.25
CA PHE A 290 8.31 -2.37 -18.03
C PHE A 290 7.12 -2.67 -17.09
N GLU A 291 5.88 -2.44 -17.54
CA GLU A 291 4.65 -2.64 -16.75
C GLU A 291 4.56 -4.03 -16.08
N ASN A 292 5.10 -5.06 -16.73
CA ASN A 292 5.09 -6.44 -16.25
C ASN A 292 6.48 -6.94 -15.84
N ASP A 293 7.49 -6.06 -15.73
CA ASP A 293 8.84 -6.44 -15.31
C ASP A 293 8.93 -6.48 -13.77
N PRO A 294 9.21 -7.65 -13.15
CA PRO A 294 9.32 -7.75 -11.70
C PRO A 294 10.40 -6.84 -11.09
N TYR A 295 11.46 -6.51 -11.85
CA TYR A 295 12.53 -5.64 -11.39
C TYR A 295 12.18 -4.16 -11.51
N ALA A 296 11.22 -3.82 -12.36
CA ALA A 296 10.66 -2.47 -12.41
C ALA A 296 9.80 -2.16 -11.18
N SER A 297 9.31 -3.19 -10.47
CA SER A 297 8.49 -3.02 -9.27
C SER A 297 9.20 -2.37 -8.08
N PHE A 298 10.52 -2.18 -8.14
CA PHE A 298 11.25 -1.41 -7.14
C PHE A 298 11.16 0.11 -7.36
N PHE A 299 10.65 0.55 -8.51
CA PHE A 299 10.69 1.95 -8.89
C PHE A 299 9.31 2.61 -8.88
N TYR A 300 9.30 3.87 -8.44
CA TYR A 300 8.16 4.76 -8.51
C TYR A 300 8.66 6.19 -8.75
N GLY A 301 7.81 7.06 -9.30
CA GLY A 301 8.23 8.42 -9.58
C GLY A 301 7.22 9.23 -10.40
N SER A 302 7.71 10.25 -11.08
CA SER A 302 6.89 11.16 -11.89
C SER A 302 7.53 11.45 -13.25
N LEU A 303 6.67 11.65 -14.25
CA LEU A 303 7.00 12.15 -15.57
C LEU A 303 6.18 13.40 -15.82
N GLU A 304 6.80 14.58 -15.74
CA GLU A 304 6.15 15.85 -16.01
C GLU A 304 6.34 16.25 -17.47
N CYS A 305 5.25 16.51 -18.18
CA CYS A 305 5.28 17.00 -19.56
C CYS A 305 4.04 17.83 -19.90
N ASP A 306 4.20 19.16 -19.91
CA ASP A 306 3.10 20.10 -20.16
C ASP A 306 2.65 20.14 -21.62
N TYR A 307 3.50 19.70 -22.55
CA TYR A 307 3.15 19.64 -23.97
C TYR A 307 1.99 18.67 -24.26
N LEU A 308 1.77 17.67 -23.39
CA LEU A 308 0.58 16.82 -23.46
C LEU A 308 -0.71 17.65 -23.32
N HIS A 309 -0.69 18.70 -22.49
CA HIS A 309 -1.80 19.63 -22.32
C HIS A 309 -2.04 20.47 -23.58
N ASP A 310 -0.96 20.94 -24.21
CA ASP A 310 -1.05 21.76 -25.42
C ASP A 310 -1.60 20.96 -26.60
N LEU A 311 -1.21 19.69 -26.75
CA LEU A 311 -1.78 18.78 -27.73
C LEU A 311 -3.29 18.59 -27.51
N LEU A 312 -3.70 18.36 -26.27
CA LEU A 312 -5.10 18.19 -25.91
C LEU A 312 -5.94 19.45 -26.18
N LYS A 313 -5.42 20.65 -25.90
CA LYS A 313 -6.08 21.93 -26.25
C LYS A 313 -6.29 22.10 -27.75
N ASN A 314 -5.40 21.51 -28.54
CA ASN A 314 -5.46 21.49 -30.01
C ASN A 314 -6.27 20.29 -30.57
N ASP A 315 -7.11 19.67 -29.73
CA ASP A 315 -8.03 18.58 -30.08
C ASP A 315 -7.32 17.29 -30.58
N GLU A 316 -6.03 17.10 -30.25
CA GLU A 316 -5.32 15.84 -30.48
C GLU A 316 -5.81 14.75 -29.51
N PRO A 317 -5.96 13.48 -29.96
CA PRO A 317 -6.49 12.40 -29.14
C PRO A 317 -5.43 11.82 -28.21
N VAL A 318 -4.93 12.65 -27.28
CA VAL A 318 -3.86 12.33 -26.31
C VAL A 318 -4.25 11.21 -25.36
N LEU A 319 -5.55 11.01 -25.12
CA LEU A 319 -6.09 10.02 -24.21
C LEU A 319 -6.66 8.81 -24.94
N THR A 320 -6.73 7.67 -24.25
CA THR A 320 -7.52 6.52 -24.70
C THR A 320 -9.00 6.88 -24.81
N ALA A 321 -9.76 6.14 -25.61
CA ALA A 321 -11.21 6.34 -25.74
C ALA A 321 -11.95 6.26 -24.39
N THR A 322 -11.41 5.46 -23.47
CA THR A 322 -11.90 5.27 -22.11
C THR A 322 -11.37 6.29 -21.11
N ARG A 323 -10.49 7.20 -21.54
CA ARG A 323 -9.85 8.26 -20.74
C ARG A 323 -9.18 7.75 -19.46
N ASP A 324 -8.60 6.56 -19.53
CA ASP A 324 -7.89 5.88 -18.43
C ASP A 324 -6.37 5.80 -18.65
N GLY A 325 -5.85 6.58 -19.60
CA GLY A 325 -4.43 6.73 -19.85
C GLY A 325 -4.13 7.41 -21.18
N ILE A 326 -2.84 7.49 -21.49
CA ILE A 326 -2.33 8.13 -22.70
C ILE A 326 -2.47 7.21 -23.90
N ASN A 327 -2.88 7.78 -25.03
CA ASN A 327 -2.82 7.16 -26.34
C ASN A 327 -1.38 7.15 -26.86
N TRP A 328 -0.64 6.11 -26.51
CA TRP A 328 0.75 5.90 -26.92
C TRP A 328 0.95 5.64 -28.44
N SER A 329 -0.12 5.68 -29.25
CA SER A 329 0.00 5.56 -30.71
C SER A 329 0.40 6.86 -31.41
N LEU A 330 0.22 8.01 -30.75
CA LEU A 330 0.53 9.33 -31.29
C LEU A 330 2.03 9.55 -31.51
N PRO A 331 2.45 10.33 -32.53
CA PRO A 331 3.85 10.62 -32.80
C PRO A 331 4.59 11.18 -31.58
N PHE A 332 4.03 12.20 -30.91
CA PHE A 332 4.63 12.78 -29.71
C PHE A 332 4.71 11.78 -28.55
N ALA A 333 3.60 11.07 -28.27
CA ALA A 333 3.56 10.10 -27.17
C ALA A 333 4.58 8.97 -27.37
N LYS A 334 4.84 8.55 -28.62
CA LYS A 334 5.90 7.59 -28.95
C LYS A 334 7.29 8.15 -28.66
N ALA A 335 7.57 9.39 -29.07
CA ALA A 335 8.86 10.03 -28.81
C ALA A 335 9.11 10.21 -27.31
N LEU A 336 8.11 10.69 -26.57
CA LEU A 336 8.15 10.80 -25.11
C LEU A 336 8.38 9.43 -24.46
N LYS A 337 7.63 8.40 -24.87
CA LYS A 337 7.78 7.03 -24.38
C LYS A 337 9.20 6.51 -24.59
N GLN A 338 9.74 6.66 -25.80
CA GLN A 338 11.08 6.19 -26.13
C GLN A 338 12.15 6.89 -25.26
N ALA A 339 12.09 8.22 -25.15
CA ALA A 339 13.05 9.01 -24.37
C ALA A 339 13.05 8.63 -22.88
N VAL A 340 11.88 8.25 -22.33
CA VAL A 340 11.76 7.76 -20.96
C VAL A 340 12.28 6.32 -20.84
N GLU A 341 11.90 5.44 -21.75
CA GLU A 341 12.33 4.03 -21.72
C GLU A 341 13.85 3.87 -21.82
N GLU A 342 14.53 4.70 -22.61
CA GLU A 342 16.00 4.72 -22.73
C GLU A 342 16.69 5.07 -21.40
N ARG A 343 16.06 5.93 -20.58
CA ARG A 343 16.55 6.32 -19.26
C ARG A 343 16.25 5.29 -18.17
N LEU A 344 15.10 4.62 -18.26
CA LEU A 344 14.70 3.59 -17.31
C LEU A 344 15.48 2.28 -17.48
N GLU A 345 15.78 1.88 -18.73
CA GLU A 345 16.45 0.61 -19.05
C GLU A 345 17.72 0.33 -18.22
N PRO A 346 18.71 1.23 -18.13
CA PRO A 346 19.91 0.95 -17.35
C PRO A 346 19.61 0.72 -15.86
N LEU A 347 18.63 1.42 -15.29
CA LEU A 347 18.26 1.31 -13.88
C LEU A 347 17.56 -0.03 -13.60
N VAL A 348 16.63 -0.44 -14.46
CA VAL A 348 15.97 -1.75 -14.37
C VAL A 348 16.97 -2.88 -14.57
N GLN A 349 17.92 -2.74 -15.49
CA GLN A 349 18.96 -3.74 -15.72
C GLN A 349 19.89 -3.89 -14.50
N VAL A 350 20.18 -2.83 -13.76
CA VAL A 350 20.93 -2.90 -12.50
C VAL A 350 20.18 -3.76 -11.47
N GLU A 351 18.87 -3.57 -11.30
CA GLU A 351 18.08 -4.40 -10.37
C GLU A 351 18.00 -5.86 -10.82
N ARG A 352 17.90 -6.10 -12.13
CA ARG A 352 17.94 -7.45 -12.70
C ARG A 352 19.26 -8.15 -12.40
N VAL A 353 20.39 -7.45 -12.58
CA VAL A 353 21.72 -7.98 -12.25
C VAL A 353 21.88 -8.19 -10.74
N ARG A 354 21.41 -7.27 -9.90
CA ARG A 354 21.40 -7.43 -8.43
C ARG A 354 20.64 -8.67 -8.02
N ALA A 355 19.45 -8.90 -8.56
CA ALA A 355 18.66 -10.09 -8.25
C ALA A 355 19.36 -11.38 -8.70
N LEU A 356 19.97 -11.37 -9.90
CA LEU A 356 20.74 -12.52 -10.40
C LEU A 356 21.99 -12.77 -9.57
N GLN A 357 22.67 -11.72 -9.10
CA GLN A 357 23.80 -11.83 -8.18
C GLN A 357 23.34 -12.35 -6.82
N ASP A 358 22.25 -11.84 -6.25
CA ASP A 358 21.66 -12.35 -5.01
C ASP A 358 21.24 -13.82 -5.12
N GLU A 359 20.81 -14.30 -6.30
CA GLU A 359 20.53 -15.71 -6.57
C GLU A 359 21.80 -16.54 -6.82
N GLN A 360 22.80 -16.00 -7.53
CA GLN A 360 24.06 -16.70 -7.84
C GLN A 360 25.06 -16.74 -6.67
N ILE A 361 25.04 -15.74 -5.79
CA ILE A 361 25.73 -15.73 -4.49
C ILE A 361 25.16 -16.83 -3.59
N LYS A 362 23.92 -17.27 -3.82
CA LYS A 362 23.21 -18.31 -3.04
C LYS A 362 23.44 -19.75 -3.52
N LEU A 363 24.68 -20.13 -3.83
CA LEU A 363 25.23 -21.50 -3.88
C LEU A 363 25.48 -22.13 -5.26
N ASP A 364 26.66 -22.76 -5.39
CA ASP A 364 26.92 -23.84 -6.35
C ASP A 364 25.87 -24.97 -6.15
N LYS A 365 25.36 -25.51 -7.26
CA LYS A 365 24.35 -26.59 -7.28
C LYS A 365 24.78 -27.82 -6.47
N GLN A 366 26.08 -28.11 -6.41
CA GLN A 366 26.62 -29.20 -5.58
C GLN A 366 26.58 -28.86 -4.08
N LEU A 367 26.95 -27.63 -3.72
CA LEU A 367 26.91 -27.14 -2.34
C LEU A 367 25.45 -27.01 -1.85
N ARG A 368 24.53 -26.54 -2.69
CA ARG A 368 23.10 -26.47 -2.34
C ARG A 368 22.52 -27.83 -1.96
N ARG A 369 22.82 -28.87 -2.74
CA ARG A 369 22.41 -30.26 -2.44
C ARG A 369 22.98 -30.76 -1.11
N LYS A 370 24.24 -30.41 -0.79
CA LYS A 370 24.86 -30.73 0.50
C LYS A 370 24.17 -30.00 1.65
N LEU A 371 23.83 -28.71 1.49
CA LEU A 371 23.10 -27.95 2.51
C LEU A 371 21.70 -28.49 2.75
N ASP A 372 20.97 -28.85 1.69
CA ASP A 372 19.64 -29.47 1.85
C ASP A 372 19.73 -30.82 2.60
N LYS A 373 20.78 -31.61 2.35
CA LYS A 373 21.06 -32.84 3.12
C LYS A 373 21.39 -32.51 4.58
N THR A 374 22.22 -31.50 4.79
CA THR A 374 22.62 -31.02 6.12
C THR A 374 21.39 -30.62 6.93
N ILE A 375 20.51 -29.79 6.38
CA ILE A 375 19.28 -29.34 7.05
C ILE A 375 18.42 -30.52 7.53
N ARG A 376 18.30 -31.60 6.75
CA ARG A 376 17.59 -32.81 7.19
C ARG A 376 18.24 -33.44 8.44
N GLU A 377 19.56 -33.59 8.44
CA GLU A 377 20.29 -34.15 9.59
C GLU A 377 20.23 -33.24 10.82
N LEU A 378 20.33 -31.92 10.63
CA LEU A 378 20.21 -30.94 11.72
C LEU A 378 18.84 -31.04 12.41
N ASN A 379 17.78 -31.24 11.63
CA ASN A 379 16.44 -31.43 12.17
C ASN A 379 16.25 -32.79 12.87
N VAL A 380 16.97 -33.84 12.45
CA VAL A 380 17.04 -35.11 13.19
C VAL A 380 17.72 -34.92 14.54
N ILE A 381 18.81 -34.13 14.60
CA ILE A 381 19.50 -33.80 15.85
C ILE A 381 18.58 -32.99 16.77
N ALA A 382 17.96 -31.93 16.23
CA ALA A 382 17.04 -31.07 16.97
C ALA A 382 15.85 -31.87 17.52
N SER A 383 15.19 -32.68 16.69
CA SER A 383 14.12 -33.55 17.16
C SER A 383 14.63 -34.57 18.17
N THR A 384 15.80 -35.18 18.01
CA THR A 384 16.32 -36.15 19.01
C THR A 384 16.53 -35.50 20.39
N GLU A 385 17.06 -34.28 20.42
CA GLU A 385 17.35 -33.56 21.67
C GLU A 385 16.10 -32.87 22.25
N LEU A 386 15.15 -32.45 21.42
CA LEU A 386 13.96 -31.69 21.82
C LEU A 386 12.67 -32.53 21.88
N SER A 387 12.61 -33.73 21.29
CA SER A 387 11.45 -34.63 21.41
C SER A 387 11.40 -35.33 22.77
N ASP A 388 10.22 -35.39 23.37
CA ASP A 388 9.91 -36.33 24.44
C ASP A 388 9.38 -37.63 23.83
N ARG A 389 9.85 -38.81 24.28
CA ARG A 389 8.97 -39.98 24.23
C ARG A 389 7.82 -39.73 25.21
N ARG A 390 6.80 -39.01 24.76
CA ARG A 390 5.48 -38.95 25.40
C ARG A 390 4.41 -39.07 24.32
N ALA A 391 3.39 -39.84 24.68
CA ALA A 391 2.24 -40.22 23.87
C ALA A 391 1.60 -39.02 23.16
N ALA A 392 0.91 -39.32 22.05
CA ALA A 392 -0.02 -38.45 21.36
C ALA A 392 -0.65 -37.41 22.30
N SER A 393 -0.21 -36.17 22.18
CA SER A 393 -0.90 -35.04 22.78
C SER A 393 -1.80 -34.46 21.70
N ASP A 394 -3.11 -34.55 21.93
CA ASP A 394 -4.09 -33.71 21.26
C ASP A 394 -3.60 -32.25 21.36
N GLY A 395 -3.57 -31.54 20.23
CA GLY A 395 -3.01 -30.20 20.09
C GLY A 395 -3.70 -29.14 20.94
N LYS A 396 -3.29 -29.03 22.21
CA LYS A 396 -3.71 -27.94 23.11
C LYS A 396 -2.63 -26.85 23.14
N PRO A 397 -2.95 -25.58 22.84
CA PRO A 397 -2.03 -24.45 22.95
C PRO A 397 -1.58 -24.26 24.41
N GLU A 398 -0.28 -24.10 24.60
CA GLU A 398 0.36 -23.83 25.90
C GLU A 398 0.33 -22.34 26.24
N PRO A 399 0.19 -21.97 27.53
CA PRO A 399 0.18 -20.57 27.94
C PRO A 399 1.54 -19.87 27.72
N PRO A 400 1.56 -18.55 27.48
CA PRO A 400 2.80 -17.79 27.29
C PRO A 400 3.74 -17.92 28.50
N PRO A 401 5.00 -18.36 28.33
CA PRO A 401 5.91 -18.59 29.45
C PRO A 401 6.28 -17.29 30.19
N SER A 402 6.32 -16.15 29.48
CA SER A 402 6.60 -14.82 30.05
C SER A 402 5.34 -14.05 30.46
N GLY A 403 4.19 -14.72 30.60
CA GLY A 403 2.93 -14.10 31.00
C GLY A 403 2.18 -13.40 29.85
N LEU A 404 2.86 -12.59 29.03
CA LEU A 404 2.30 -11.95 27.82
C LEU A 404 3.17 -12.24 26.60
N GLU A 405 2.55 -12.48 25.45
CA GLU A 405 3.24 -12.59 24.16
C GLU A 405 2.35 -12.16 23.00
N PHE A 406 2.96 -11.64 21.93
CA PHE A 406 2.28 -11.52 20.64
C PHE A 406 2.50 -12.79 19.81
N ALA A 407 1.44 -13.24 19.14
CA ALA A 407 1.47 -14.39 18.24
C ALA A 407 0.84 -14.00 16.89
N PRO A 408 1.63 -13.81 15.82
CA PRO A 408 3.10 -13.85 15.75
C PRO A 408 3.78 -12.57 16.30
N VAL A 409 5.08 -12.65 16.58
CA VAL A 409 5.94 -11.50 17.01
C VAL A 409 6.38 -10.59 15.85
N ARG A 410 6.13 -11.00 14.60
CA ARG A 410 6.30 -10.16 13.41
C ARG A 410 5.05 -10.24 12.56
N TYR A 411 4.62 -9.10 12.03
CA TYR A 411 3.41 -8.99 11.24
C TYR A 411 3.64 -8.07 10.05
N TYR A 412 3.00 -8.36 8.92
CA TYR A 412 2.98 -7.48 7.76
C TYR A 412 1.60 -6.86 7.63
N VAL A 413 1.57 -5.54 7.45
CA VAL A 413 0.33 -4.81 7.18
C VAL A 413 0.40 -4.23 5.78
N GLN A 414 -0.65 -4.45 4.99
CA GLN A 414 -0.76 -3.77 3.70
C GLN A 414 -1.11 -2.30 3.93
N THR A 415 -0.50 -1.40 3.16
CA THR A 415 -0.70 0.04 3.32
C THR A 415 -2.18 0.42 3.13
N GLY A 416 -2.70 1.20 4.07
CA GLY A 416 -4.10 1.62 4.16
C GLY A 416 -5.08 0.52 4.64
N GLN A 417 -4.59 -0.69 4.93
CA GLN A 417 -5.38 -1.78 5.49
C GLN A 417 -5.16 -1.92 7.00
N GLN A 418 -6.18 -2.45 7.68
CA GLN A 418 -6.10 -2.80 9.10
C GLN A 418 -5.64 -4.25 9.27
N ALA A 419 -4.82 -4.48 10.28
CA ALA A 419 -4.34 -5.79 10.68
C ALA A 419 -4.63 -6.03 12.18
N SER A 420 -4.96 -7.27 12.52
CA SER A 420 -5.24 -7.67 13.90
C SER A 420 -4.08 -8.47 14.47
N LEU A 421 -3.33 -7.87 15.40
CA LEU A 421 -2.33 -8.56 16.20
C LEU A 421 -3.01 -9.34 17.32
N THR A 422 -2.62 -10.60 17.52
CA THR A 422 -3.12 -11.42 18.62
C THR A 422 -2.15 -11.36 19.79
N LEU A 423 -2.61 -10.85 20.92
CA LEU A 423 -1.90 -10.89 22.19
C LEU A 423 -2.45 -12.04 23.01
N ARG A 424 -1.56 -12.93 23.44
CA ARG A 424 -1.88 -14.05 24.34
C ARG A 424 -1.37 -13.73 25.73
N ALA A 425 -2.11 -14.17 26.73
CA ALA A 425 -1.80 -13.98 28.13
C ALA A 425 -1.92 -15.29 28.91
N HIS A 426 -1.04 -15.54 29.86
CA HIS A 426 -1.20 -16.62 30.83
C HIS A 426 -2.05 -16.10 31.99
N LEU A 427 -3.29 -16.59 32.08
CA LEU A 427 -4.21 -16.21 33.15
C LEU A 427 -3.74 -16.82 34.47
N SER A 428 -3.41 -15.95 35.42
CA SER A 428 -2.79 -16.27 36.71
C SER A 428 -3.16 -15.20 37.75
N ALA A 429 -2.59 -15.29 38.96
CA ALA A 429 -2.80 -14.25 39.98
C ALA A 429 -2.34 -12.84 39.53
N LYS A 430 -1.37 -12.76 38.60
CA LYS A 430 -0.85 -11.48 38.08
C LYS A 430 -1.68 -10.93 36.91
N ILE A 431 -2.20 -11.81 36.05
CA ILE A 431 -2.98 -11.44 34.86
C ILE A 431 -4.32 -12.15 34.92
N HIS A 432 -5.39 -11.43 35.18
CA HIS A 432 -6.73 -12.00 35.32
C HIS A 432 -7.57 -11.79 34.05
N ASP A 433 -8.65 -12.57 33.93
CA ASP A 433 -9.65 -12.39 32.88
C ASP A 433 -10.32 -11.01 33.00
N GLY A 434 -10.47 -10.31 31.88
CA GLY A 434 -10.95 -8.93 31.82
C GLY A 434 -9.88 -7.86 32.10
N ALA A 435 -8.63 -8.24 32.38
CA ALA A 435 -7.56 -7.28 32.62
C ALA A 435 -7.31 -6.39 31.39
N THR A 436 -7.03 -5.11 31.64
CA THR A 436 -6.85 -4.10 30.60
C THR A 436 -5.39 -4.01 30.17
N VAL A 437 -5.14 -4.12 28.88
CA VAL A 437 -3.84 -3.94 28.24
C VAL A 437 -3.82 -2.63 27.46
N PHE A 438 -2.69 -1.93 27.53
CA PHE A 438 -2.43 -0.74 26.72
C PHE A 438 -1.41 -1.05 25.63
N ALA A 439 -1.67 -0.63 24.39
CA ALA A 439 -0.80 -0.86 23.25
C ALA A 439 -0.39 0.46 22.60
N VAL A 440 0.90 0.57 22.25
CA VAL A 440 1.48 1.76 21.60
C VAL A 440 2.42 1.34 20.48
N SER A 441 2.59 2.22 19.48
CA SER A 441 3.58 2.10 18.41
C SER A 441 4.73 3.06 18.66
N ASP A 442 5.94 2.69 18.27
CA ASP A 442 7.12 3.56 18.27
C ASP A 442 7.26 4.39 16.97
N ASN A 443 6.41 4.14 15.96
CA ASN A 443 6.45 4.81 14.66
C ASN A 443 5.05 5.33 14.28
N PRO A 444 4.90 6.65 13.99
CA PRO A 444 3.60 7.25 13.61
C PRO A 444 3.05 6.78 12.25
N GLU A 445 3.86 6.09 11.44
CA GLU A 445 3.40 5.46 10.19
C GLU A 445 2.74 4.10 10.41
N VAL A 446 2.66 3.62 11.65
CA VAL A 446 1.87 2.46 12.06
C VAL A 446 1.02 2.84 13.27
N ASP A 447 -0.28 3.09 13.04
CA ASP A 447 -1.21 3.49 14.09
C ASP A 447 -1.71 2.27 14.87
N VAL A 448 -1.87 2.42 16.18
CA VAL A 448 -2.63 1.48 17.02
C VAL A 448 -4.06 1.98 17.16
N LEU A 449 -4.98 1.36 16.43
CA LEU A 449 -6.40 1.77 16.39
C LEU A 449 -7.16 1.38 17.67
N THR A 450 -6.68 0.34 18.37
CA THR A 450 -7.22 -0.09 19.66
C THR A 450 -6.15 0.00 20.74
N PRO A 451 -5.82 1.21 21.22
CA PRO A 451 -4.75 1.40 22.20
C PRO A 451 -5.08 0.83 23.58
N LYS A 452 -6.34 0.47 23.80
CA LYS A 452 -6.84 -0.14 25.04
C LYS A 452 -7.70 -1.35 24.71
N VAL A 453 -7.31 -2.52 25.17
CA VAL A 453 -8.03 -3.79 24.95
C VAL A 453 -8.18 -4.56 26.25
N ARG A 454 -9.16 -5.46 26.33
CA ARG A 454 -9.31 -6.38 27.46
C ARG A 454 -8.85 -7.77 27.06
N ILE A 455 -8.21 -8.45 27.98
CA ILE A 455 -7.90 -9.87 27.86
C ILE A 455 -9.17 -10.65 28.15
N GLU A 456 -9.53 -11.57 27.27
CA GLU A 456 -10.67 -12.48 27.44
C GLU A 456 -10.17 -13.92 27.50
N ALA A 457 -10.61 -14.69 28.50
CA ALA A 457 -10.29 -16.11 28.61
C ALA A 457 -10.74 -16.88 27.35
N SER A 458 -9.85 -17.70 26.82
CA SER A 458 -10.16 -18.57 25.69
C SER A 458 -11.16 -19.64 26.11
N LYS A 459 -12.21 -19.83 25.30
CA LYS A 459 -13.26 -20.82 25.54
C LYS A 459 -12.71 -22.25 25.61
N ASP A 460 -11.69 -22.54 24.81
CA ASP A 460 -11.09 -23.86 24.70
C ASP A 460 -9.97 -24.07 25.74
N HIS A 461 -9.35 -22.97 26.19
CA HIS A 461 -8.20 -22.98 27.10
C HIS A 461 -8.31 -21.88 28.16
N PRO A 462 -9.02 -22.12 29.29
CA PRO A 462 -9.30 -21.11 30.31
C PRO A 462 -8.06 -20.51 30.99
N GLN A 463 -6.91 -21.15 30.88
CA GLN A 463 -5.61 -20.63 31.34
C GLN A 463 -4.94 -19.64 30.38
N ILE A 464 -5.52 -19.45 29.18
CA ILE A 464 -5.01 -18.54 28.15
C ILE A 464 -6.03 -17.43 27.93
N GLY A 465 -5.59 -16.20 28.14
CA GLY A 465 -6.32 -15.00 27.76
C GLY A 465 -5.91 -14.55 26.36
N ILE A 466 -6.83 -13.98 25.61
CA ILE A 466 -6.61 -13.45 24.26
C ILE A 466 -7.11 -12.01 24.21
N ALA A 467 -6.32 -11.12 23.62
CA ALA A 467 -6.75 -9.78 23.21
C ALA A 467 -6.35 -9.53 21.75
N LYS A 468 -7.16 -8.76 21.03
CA LYS A 468 -6.89 -8.38 19.63
C LYS A 468 -6.59 -6.89 19.55
N ILE A 469 -5.39 -6.56 19.11
CA ILE A 469 -4.94 -5.18 18.90
C ILE A 469 -4.97 -4.89 17.40
N GLN A 470 -5.79 -3.92 16.99
CA GLN A 470 -5.85 -3.46 15.59
C GLN A 470 -4.77 -2.43 15.33
N VAL A 471 -4.05 -2.60 14.22
CA VAL A 471 -3.05 -1.67 13.71
C VAL A 471 -3.30 -1.32 12.26
N GLU A 472 -2.82 -0.17 11.81
CA GLU A 472 -2.91 0.28 10.42
C GLU A 472 -1.56 0.84 9.94
N GLY A 473 -1.11 0.40 8.76
CA GLY A 473 0.10 0.94 8.13
C GLY A 473 -0.20 2.08 7.16
N LYS A 474 0.48 3.22 7.29
CA LYS A 474 0.24 4.44 6.49
C LYS A 474 1.20 4.63 5.33
N GLN A 475 2.44 4.15 5.43
CA GLN A 475 3.47 4.37 4.41
C GLN A 475 4.33 3.12 4.18
N VAL A 476 4.36 2.64 2.94
CA VAL A 476 5.16 1.48 2.49
C VAL A 476 6.64 1.67 2.84
N GLY A 477 7.27 0.61 3.37
CA GLY A 477 8.70 0.60 3.73
C GLY A 477 8.99 1.08 5.15
N ASN A 478 7.97 1.42 5.93
CA ASN A 478 8.11 1.66 7.37
C ASN A 478 8.00 0.37 8.18
N GLU A 479 8.61 0.43 9.36
CA GLU A 479 8.55 -0.60 10.39
C GLU A 479 8.25 0.04 11.75
N ALA A 480 7.54 -0.70 12.61
CA ALA A 480 7.17 -0.25 13.94
C ALA A 480 7.20 -1.39 14.95
N THR A 481 7.69 -1.11 16.15
CA THR A 481 7.54 -2.00 17.31
C THR A 481 6.26 -1.65 18.06
N ILE A 482 5.28 -2.54 18.00
CA ILE A 482 4.06 -2.45 18.82
C ILE A 482 4.34 -3.06 20.18
N THR A 483 4.22 -2.25 21.24
CA THR A 483 4.45 -2.69 22.61
C THR A 483 3.14 -2.70 23.39
N ALA A 484 2.80 -3.84 23.98
CA ALA A 484 1.66 -4.03 24.87
C ALA A 484 2.11 -4.04 26.33
N TYR A 485 1.40 -3.34 27.20
CA TYR A 485 1.69 -3.18 28.63
C TYR A 485 0.50 -3.62 29.51
N LEU A 486 0.80 -4.36 30.57
CA LEU A 486 -0.14 -4.68 31.66
C LEU A 486 0.65 -4.74 32.98
N GLY A 487 0.57 -3.66 33.75
CA GLY A 487 1.41 -3.52 34.95
C GLY A 487 2.90 -3.52 34.61
N ASP A 488 3.65 -4.46 35.18
CA ASP A 488 5.08 -4.70 34.90
C ASP A 488 5.33 -5.62 33.70
N GLN A 489 4.28 -6.28 33.20
CA GLN A 489 4.36 -7.20 32.07
C GLN A 489 4.35 -6.41 30.76
N LYS A 490 5.20 -6.83 29.81
CA LYS A 490 5.22 -6.28 28.45
C LYS A 490 5.43 -7.35 27.39
N ALA A 491 4.85 -7.13 26.22
CA ALA A 491 5.10 -7.93 25.02
C ALA A 491 5.33 -7.00 23.84
N GLN A 492 6.09 -7.46 22.84
CA GLN A 492 6.42 -6.68 21.65
C GLN A 492 6.17 -7.47 20.37
N ALA A 493 5.72 -6.77 19.34
CA ALA A 493 5.63 -7.28 17.97
C ALA A 493 6.20 -6.25 16.98
N MET A 494 6.92 -6.72 15.97
CA MET A 494 7.37 -5.87 14.86
C MET A 494 6.33 -5.88 13.74
N VAL A 495 5.93 -4.71 13.26
CA VAL A 495 4.99 -4.53 12.16
C VAL A 495 5.71 -3.85 11.00
N GLN A 496 5.76 -4.46 9.83
CA GLN A 496 6.31 -3.85 8.61
C GLN A 496 5.18 -3.54 7.62
N VAL A 497 5.20 -2.32 7.06
CA VAL A 497 4.22 -1.85 6.10
C VAL A 497 4.66 -2.20 4.67
N ARG A 498 3.83 -2.97 3.96
CA ARG A 498 4.07 -3.40 2.57
C ARG A 498 2.95 -2.95 1.64
N SER A 499 3.22 -2.90 0.35
CA SER A 499 2.22 -2.60 -0.69
C SER A 499 1.57 -3.87 -1.24
N ARG A 500 2.36 -4.92 -1.46
CA ARG A 500 1.86 -6.24 -1.85
C ARG A 500 1.25 -6.96 -0.66
N LYS A 501 0.13 -7.61 -0.92
CA LYS A 501 -0.39 -8.66 -0.05
C LYS A 501 0.59 -9.82 -0.13
N GLU A 502 1.03 -10.35 1.01
CA GLU A 502 1.70 -11.65 0.98
C GLU A 502 0.69 -12.64 0.42
N GLU A 503 0.97 -13.19 -0.76
CA GLU A 503 0.39 -14.48 -1.11
C GLU A 503 0.86 -15.42 0.00
N VAL A 504 -0.09 -15.89 0.80
CA VAL A 504 0.13 -17.15 1.51
C VAL A 504 0.38 -18.12 0.38
N ASP A 505 1.64 -18.46 0.18
CA ASP A 505 2.08 -19.32 -0.90
C ASP A 505 1.28 -20.62 -0.81
N GLU A 506 0.22 -20.73 -1.61
CA GLU A 506 -0.50 -21.98 -1.90
C GLU A 506 0.34 -22.84 -2.86
N SER A 507 1.64 -22.57 -3.01
CA SER A 507 2.58 -23.62 -3.38
C SER A 507 2.34 -24.81 -2.45
N PRO A 508 2.10 -26.02 -2.99
CA PRO A 508 1.84 -27.18 -2.17
C PRO A 508 2.99 -27.31 -1.18
N ALA A 509 2.64 -27.24 0.11
CA ALA A 509 3.56 -27.31 1.23
C ALA A 509 4.77 -28.16 0.85
N ARG A 510 5.91 -27.51 0.57
CA ARG A 510 7.18 -28.24 0.57
C ARG A 510 7.38 -28.63 2.01
N LYS A 511 6.92 -29.84 2.34
CA LYS A 511 7.03 -30.47 3.65
C LYS A 511 8.49 -30.48 4.09
N HIS A 512 8.90 -29.47 4.83
CA HIS A 512 10.04 -29.53 5.73
C HIS A 512 9.65 -28.79 7.01
N HIS A 513 8.82 -29.45 7.83
CA HIS A 513 8.55 -29.06 9.21
C HIS A 513 9.75 -29.45 10.08
N GLY A 514 10.69 -28.51 10.30
CA GLY A 514 11.84 -28.68 11.17
C GLY A 514 12.23 -27.38 11.87
N LEU A 515 13.08 -27.47 12.90
CA LEU A 515 13.65 -26.31 13.60
C LEU A 515 14.53 -25.44 12.68
N PHE A 516 15.10 -26.02 11.63
CA PHE A 516 15.93 -25.35 10.63
C PHE A 516 15.37 -25.59 9.23
N ASN A 517 15.16 -24.53 8.46
CA ASN A 517 14.51 -24.57 7.15
C ASN A 517 15.47 -24.27 5.99
N ASP A 518 16.48 -23.43 6.22
CA ASP A 518 17.41 -23.00 5.18
C ASP A 518 18.78 -22.61 5.78
N ILE A 519 19.80 -22.52 4.93
CA ILE A 519 21.11 -21.98 5.27
C ILE A 519 21.45 -20.92 4.21
N ARG A 520 21.69 -19.68 4.64
CA ARG A 520 21.95 -18.52 3.78
C ARG A 520 23.26 -17.83 4.13
N PHE A 521 23.76 -17.05 3.18
CA PHE A 521 24.96 -16.23 3.31
C PHE A 521 24.55 -14.77 3.14
N ASP A 522 25.03 -13.88 4.01
CA ASP A 522 24.68 -12.45 3.95
C ASP A 522 25.94 -11.59 4.24
N ASP A 523 26.27 -10.70 3.31
CA ASP A 523 27.43 -9.80 3.36
C ASP A 523 27.09 -8.42 3.94
N ARG A 524 25.82 -8.13 4.22
CA ARG A 524 25.35 -6.82 4.74
C ARG A 524 25.31 -6.79 6.27
N MET A 525 25.81 -7.83 6.92
CA MET A 525 25.66 -8.06 8.35
C MET A 525 26.77 -7.43 9.21
N ASP A 526 26.50 -7.24 10.51
CA ASP A 526 27.52 -6.73 11.45
C ASP A 526 28.76 -7.66 11.40
N PRO A 527 29.93 -7.13 11.02
CA PRO A 527 31.14 -7.93 10.83
C PRO A 527 31.68 -8.55 12.14
N ARG A 528 31.14 -8.19 13.30
CA ARG A 528 31.48 -8.79 14.61
C ARG A 528 30.85 -10.18 14.79
N GLN A 529 29.77 -10.48 14.09
CA GLN A 529 29.08 -11.76 14.17
C GLN A 529 29.45 -12.63 12.96
N ARG A 530 29.76 -13.91 13.18
CA ARG A 530 30.13 -14.84 12.11
C ARG A 530 28.94 -15.68 11.62
N VAL A 531 28.03 -15.97 12.53
CA VAL A 531 26.84 -16.78 12.29
C VAL A 531 25.75 -16.47 13.31
N TYR A 532 24.49 -16.61 12.89
CA TYR A 532 23.34 -16.64 13.78
C TYR A 532 22.19 -17.42 13.13
N LEU A 533 21.13 -17.64 13.91
CA LEU A 533 19.89 -18.18 13.40
C LEU A 533 18.86 -17.06 13.27
N ASP A 534 18.38 -16.83 12.05
CA ASP A 534 17.14 -16.09 11.82
C ASP A 534 15.97 -16.99 12.25
N ARG A 535 15.53 -16.80 13.50
CA ARG A 535 14.45 -17.58 14.12
C ARG A 535 13.10 -17.39 13.44
N VAL A 536 12.92 -16.33 12.65
CA VAL A 536 11.67 -16.04 11.94
C VAL A 536 11.52 -16.95 10.74
N ASN A 537 12.59 -17.07 9.96
CA ASN A 537 12.63 -17.93 8.78
C ASN A 537 13.21 -19.32 9.09
N SER A 538 13.52 -19.60 10.36
CA SER A 538 14.30 -20.77 10.80
C SER A 538 15.55 -20.99 9.95
N THR A 539 16.21 -19.91 9.56
CA THR A 539 17.30 -19.93 8.58
C THR A 539 18.62 -19.64 9.26
N ILE A 540 19.60 -20.52 9.10
CA ILE A 540 20.96 -20.28 9.59
C ILE A 540 21.62 -19.30 8.63
N VAL A 541 22.11 -18.18 9.15
CA VAL A 541 22.71 -17.13 8.32
C VAL A 541 24.19 -17.00 8.66
N ILE A 542 25.03 -17.25 7.65
CA ILE A 542 26.48 -17.09 7.69
C ILE A 542 26.82 -15.66 7.25
N ALA A 543 27.46 -14.90 8.13
CA ALA A 543 27.85 -13.52 7.86
C ALA A 543 29.19 -13.47 7.11
N THR A 544 29.16 -13.26 5.79
CA THR A 544 30.35 -13.36 4.93
C THR A 544 31.28 -12.14 5.04
N ALA A 545 30.78 -11.02 5.55
CA ALA A 545 31.58 -9.82 5.84
C ALA A 545 32.47 -9.97 7.10
N ALA A 546 32.25 -10.98 7.94
CA ALA A 546 33.04 -11.17 9.15
C ALA A 546 34.52 -11.43 8.81
N PRO A 547 35.49 -10.77 9.47
CA PRO A 547 36.90 -10.82 9.06
C PRO A 547 37.53 -12.22 9.01
N SER A 548 37.04 -13.14 9.84
CA SER A 548 37.50 -14.54 9.85
C SER A 548 36.82 -15.39 8.77
N VAL A 549 35.56 -15.12 8.42
CA VAL A 549 34.82 -15.82 7.37
C VAL A 549 35.27 -15.38 5.98
N LYS A 550 35.51 -14.08 5.81
CA LYS A 550 35.95 -13.46 4.55
C LYS A 550 37.23 -14.07 3.96
N ARG A 551 38.10 -14.63 4.82
CA ARG A 551 39.36 -15.31 4.41
C ARG A 551 39.13 -16.60 3.63
N TYR A 552 37.95 -17.20 3.77
CA TYR A 552 37.57 -18.45 3.14
C TYR A 552 36.56 -18.22 2.03
N LEU A 553 36.55 -17.02 1.46
CA LEU A 553 35.81 -16.72 0.24
C LEU A 553 36.76 -16.86 -0.96
N ASP A 554 36.25 -17.39 -2.07
CA ASP A 554 36.98 -17.46 -3.33
C ASP A 554 37.08 -16.08 -4.00
N GLY A 555 37.78 -16.00 -5.14
CA GLY A 555 37.94 -14.75 -5.90
C GLY A 555 36.63 -14.14 -6.43
N GLN A 556 35.50 -14.86 -6.30
CA GLN A 556 34.15 -14.43 -6.65
C GLN A 556 33.30 -14.12 -5.40
N HIS A 557 33.93 -14.00 -4.23
CA HIS A 557 33.28 -13.74 -2.93
C HIS A 557 32.30 -14.85 -2.50
N ARG A 558 32.43 -16.07 -3.03
CA ARG A 558 31.63 -17.23 -2.61
C ARG A 558 32.39 -18.00 -1.55
N LEU A 559 31.70 -18.69 -0.64
CA LEU A 559 32.39 -19.57 0.29
C LEU A 559 33.18 -20.64 -0.47
N ASP A 560 34.49 -20.71 -0.20
CA ASP A 560 35.39 -21.67 -0.82
C ASP A 560 34.88 -23.10 -0.55
N THR A 561 34.79 -23.90 -1.61
CA THR A 561 34.34 -25.30 -1.55
C THR A 561 35.47 -26.26 -1.24
N SER A 562 36.70 -25.77 -1.03
CA SER A 562 37.82 -26.54 -0.51
C SER A 562 37.50 -27.21 0.84
N ALA A 563 38.30 -28.20 1.23
CA ALA A 563 38.16 -28.83 2.54
C ALA A 563 38.21 -27.80 3.69
N GLN A 564 38.97 -26.71 3.54
CA GLN A 564 39.10 -25.67 4.55
C GLN A 564 37.82 -24.83 4.69
N GLY A 565 37.21 -24.42 3.58
CA GLY A 565 35.95 -23.69 3.59
C GLY A 565 34.77 -24.56 4.06
N GLN A 566 34.77 -25.85 3.71
CA GLN A 566 33.79 -26.82 4.22
C GLN A 566 33.90 -27.03 5.74
N VAL A 567 35.12 -27.11 6.28
CA VAL A 567 35.35 -27.21 7.73
C VAL A 567 34.85 -25.98 8.45
N LEU A 568 35.15 -24.77 7.94
CA LEU A 568 34.62 -23.54 8.52
C LEU A 568 33.09 -23.53 8.54
N LEU A 569 32.45 -23.91 7.44
CA LEU A 569 31.00 -23.94 7.32
C LEU A 569 30.38 -24.90 8.35
N ALA A 570 30.98 -26.08 8.52
CA ALA A 570 30.53 -27.06 9.49
C ALA A 570 30.63 -26.54 10.93
N GLU A 571 31.71 -25.82 11.27
CA GLU A 571 31.87 -25.20 12.59
C GLU A 571 30.81 -24.12 12.85
N LEU A 572 30.57 -23.23 11.89
CA LEU A 572 29.58 -22.14 12.02
C LEU A 572 28.15 -22.68 12.15
N ILE A 573 27.79 -23.68 11.34
CA ILE A 573 26.49 -24.35 11.43
C ILE A 573 26.35 -25.03 12.78
N THR A 574 27.38 -25.75 13.23
CA THR A 574 27.41 -26.41 14.55
C THR A 574 27.18 -25.41 15.67
N GLU A 575 27.87 -24.26 15.63
CA GLU A 575 27.72 -23.18 16.62
C GLU A 575 26.26 -22.69 16.68
N ALA A 576 25.66 -22.37 15.54
CA ALA A 576 24.29 -21.86 15.48
C ALA A 576 23.26 -22.90 15.95
N VAL A 577 23.39 -24.14 15.48
CA VAL A 577 22.44 -25.23 15.75
C VAL A 577 22.47 -25.63 17.22
N CYS A 578 23.65 -25.94 17.76
CA CYS A 578 23.77 -26.37 19.15
C CYS A 578 23.34 -25.28 20.12
N ARG A 579 23.61 -24.00 19.80
CA ARG A 579 23.21 -22.88 20.65
C ARG A 579 21.70 -22.70 20.65
N GLU A 580 21.05 -22.84 19.50
CA GLU A 580 19.59 -22.76 19.43
C GLU A 580 18.91 -23.94 20.14
N ILE A 581 19.39 -25.17 19.97
CA ILE A 581 18.83 -26.33 20.66
C ILE A 581 19.01 -26.20 22.18
N ALA A 582 20.17 -25.74 22.65
CA ALA A 582 20.42 -25.48 24.07
C ALA A 582 19.44 -24.45 24.63
N ARG A 583 19.27 -23.33 23.90
CA ARG A 583 18.33 -22.27 24.27
C ARG A 583 16.90 -22.78 24.34
N GLN A 584 16.41 -23.43 23.28
CA GLN A 584 15.04 -23.95 23.26
C GLN A 584 14.82 -25.00 24.34
N GLY A 585 15.78 -25.88 24.59
CA GLY A 585 15.69 -26.86 25.66
C GLY A 585 15.56 -26.21 27.04
N VAL A 586 16.30 -25.13 27.32
CA VAL A 586 16.17 -24.39 28.60
C VAL A 586 14.85 -23.63 28.67
N GLU A 587 14.47 -22.91 27.61
CA GLU A 587 13.23 -22.12 27.57
C GLU A 587 11.96 -22.99 27.66
N SER A 588 12.01 -24.20 27.10
CA SER A 588 10.93 -25.21 27.21
C SER A 588 10.93 -25.97 28.53
N GLY A 589 11.90 -25.70 29.42
CA GLY A 589 12.07 -26.42 30.70
C GLY A 589 12.57 -27.86 30.56
N LYS A 590 12.93 -28.30 29.34
CA LYS A 590 13.49 -29.63 29.08
C LYS A 590 14.91 -29.78 29.63
N PHE A 591 15.69 -28.72 29.53
CA PHE A 591 17.03 -28.63 30.11
C PHE A 591 16.94 -27.87 31.42
N LEU A 592 17.50 -28.47 32.48
CA LEU A 592 17.44 -27.91 33.82
C LEU A 592 18.25 -26.61 33.88
N ALA A 593 17.61 -25.54 34.34
CA ALA A 593 18.26 -24.27 34.63
C ALA A 593 17.84 -23.81 36.04
N PRO A 594 18.80 -23.55 36.97
CA PRO A 594 18.50 -22.88 38.23
C PRO A 594 17.92 -21.48 37.96
N GLU A 595 16.93 -21.07 38.76
CA GLU A 595 16.30 -19.74 38.62
C GLU A 595 17.36 -18.62 38.64
N GLY A 596 17.32 -17.74 37.64
CA GLY A 596 18.27 -16.63 37.49
C GLY A 596 19.64 -17.02 36.94
N SER A 597 19.83 -18.28 36.51
CA SER A 597 21.09 -18.83 35.97
C SER A 597 20.92 -19.38 34.53
N GLU A 598 19.91 -18.91 33.80
CA GLU A 598 19.49 -19.47 32.52
C GLU A 598 20.60 -19.33 31.45
N ALA A 599 21.34 -18.21 31.45
CA ALA A 599 22.44 -17.98 30.52
C ALA A 599 23.58 -19.01 30.71
N ASP A 600 23.94 -19.31 31.96
CA ASP A 600 24.97 -20.30 32.28
C ASP A 600 24.50 -21.72 31.94
N ALA A 601 23.22 -22.02 32.17
CA ALA A 601 22.61 -23.29 31.79
C ALA A 601 22.64 -23.49 30.26
N ILE A 602 22.24 -22.47 29.48
CA ILE A 602 22.31 -22.50 28.01
C ILE A 602 23.75 -22.74 27.55
N GLN A 603 24.72 -22.04 28.12
CA GLN A 603 26.13 -22.20 27.74
C GLN A 603 26.67 -23.61 28.07
N SER A 604 26.30 -24.17 29.22
CA SER A 604 26.65 -25.54 29.59
C SER A 604 26.06 -26.59 28.63
N HIS A 605 24.76 -26.46 28.31
CA HIS A 605 24.09 -27.36 27.37
C HIS A 605 24.58 -27.20 25.94
N PHE A 606 24.95 -25.99 25.52
CA PHE A 606 25.59 -25.73 24.24
C PHE A 606 26.89 -26.54 24.10
N ILE A 607 27.79 -26.48 25.10
CA ILE A 607 29.05 -27.23 25.10
C ILE A 607 28.79 -28.75 25.03
N ARG A 608 27.83 -29.26 25.81
CA ARG A 608 27.41 -30.67 25.76
C ARG A 608 26.98 -31.09 24.35
N LEU A 609 26.14 -30.28 23.71
CA LEU A 609 25.61 -30.55 22.37
C LEU A 609 26.71 -30.49 21.30
N GLN A 610 27.63 -29.52 21.37
CA GLN A 610 28.77 -29.47 20.46
C GLN A 610 29.62 -30.74 20.54
N ASN A 611 29.98 -31.18 21.75
CA ASN A 611 30.76 -32.41 21.95
C ASN A 611 30.06 -33.65 21.37
N ARG A 612 28.73 -33.67 21.43
CA ARG A 612 27.92 -34.80 20.96
C ARG A 612 27.70 -34.81 19.45
N TYR A 613 27.60 -33.65 18.79
CA TYR A 613 27.09 -33.56 17.41
C TYR A 613 28.03 -32.94 16.38
N ALA A 614 29.09 -32.23 16.80
CA ALA A 614 30.01 -31.56 15.87
C ALA A 614 30.59 -32.53 14.82
N HIS A 615 31.07 -33.70 15.25
CA HIS A 615 31.64 -34.71 14.34
C HIS A 615 30.63 -35.21 13.28
N LEU A 616 29.35 -35.36 13.65
CA LEU A 616 28.30 -35.79 12.72
C LEU A 616 27.99 -34.71 11.67
N ILE A 617 27.95 -33.44 12.09
CA ILE A 617 27.74 -32.31 11.17
C ILE A 617 28.93 -32.19 10.21
N HIS A 618 30.15 -32.42 10.69
CA HIS A 618 31.35 -32.44 9.85
C HIS A 618 31.32 -33.57 8.82
N ASP A 619 30.92 -34.79 9.19
CA ASP A 619 30.84 -35.91 8.25
C ASP A 619 29.81 -35.70 7.12
N VAL A 620 28.82 -34.82 7.33
CA VAL A 620 27.81 -34.48 6.30
C VAL A 620 28.31 -33.41 5.33
N ILE A 621 29.05 -32.43 5.83
CA ILE A 621 29.46 -31.23 5.08
C ILE A 621 30.84 -31.42 4.42
N VAL A 622 31.79 -31.99 5.16
CA VAL A 622 33.20 -32.08 4.78
C VAL A 622 33.43 -33.35 3.95
N THR A 623 33.97 -33.18 2.75
CA THR A 623 34.43 -34.29 1.91
C THR A 623 35.85 -34.65 2.30
N LYS A 624 36.05 -35.87 2.80
CA LYS A 624 37.39 -36.42 3.04
C LYS A 624 37.94 -36.89 1.69
N GLU A 625 39.10 -36.38 1.31
CA GLU A 625 39.84 -36.86 0.14
C GLU A 625 40.38 -38.28 0.34
#